data_AF-A0A7V4YV92-F1
#
_entry.id   AF-A0A7V4YV92-F1
#
_cell.length_a   1.000
_cell.length_b   1.000
_cell.length_c   1.000
_cell.angle_alpha   90.00
_cell.angle_beta   90.00
_cell.angle_gamma   90.00
#
_symmetry.space_group_name_H-M   'P 1'
#
loop_
_entity.id
_entity.type
_entity.pdbx_description
1 polymer ?
#
loop_
_entity_poly.entity_id
_entity_poly.type
_entity_poly.pdbx_seq_one_letter_code
_entity_poly.pdbx_strand_id
1 'polypeptide(L)'
;MNKTIEITTTQNVTIEYELAPLRERMLAWLLDLVIVVLGYILAYQFFSLLFGGISDGAIAFFLLPLLLYFLYNIFFEIWNSGQSPGKMVMNTKVVRLDGKDPEWSDVVLRSLLQLIDSLFSAGVVGVLLIKTTGKSQRFGDMAANTTVIRLYTSHLAYRLEDILSISSLESYQPV
;
A
#
# COMPACT_ATOMS: atom_id res chain seq x y z
N MET A 1 11.70 -2.93 16.57
CA MET A 1 10.38 -3.12 17.20
C MET A 1 9.33 -2.81 16.15
N ASN A 2 8.49 -3.78 15.79
CA ASN A 2 7.35 -3.53 14.91
C ASN A 2 6.32 -2.71 15.70
N LYS A 3 5.80 -1.63 15.11
CA LYS A 3 4.76 -0.82 15.74
C LYS A 3 3.42 -1.52 15.50
N THR A 4 2.56 -1.61 16.49
CA THR A 4 1.19 -2.11 16.35
C THR A 4 0.19 -0.96 16.40
N ILE A 5 -0.98 -1.15 15.80
CA ILE A 5 -2.11 -0.23 15.87
C ILE A 5 -3.37 -1.01 16.23
N GLU A 6 -4.10 -0.53 17.22
CA GLU A 6 -5.43 -1.01 17.57
C GLU A 6 -6.45 -0.29 16.69
N ILE A 7 -7.24 -1.06 15.95
CA ILE A 7 -8.32 -0.57 15.11
C ILE A 7 -9.64 -1.11 15.66
N THR A 8 -10.48 -0.22 16.18
CA THR A 8 -11.85 -0.57 16.58
C THR A 8 -12.75 -0.53 15.36
N THR A 9 -13.22 -1.69 14.97
CA THR A 9 -14.15 -1.85 13.84
C THR A 9 -15.53 -1.30 14.18
N THR A 10 -16.40 -1.11 13.18
CA THR A 10 -17.79 -0.68 13.39
C THR A 10 -18.62 -1.66 14.24
N GLN A 11 -18.15 -2.91 14.37
CA GLN A 11 -18.75 -3.92 15.23
C GLN A 11 -18.25 -3.84 16.68
N ASN A 12 -17.55 -2.76 17.04
CA ASN A 12 -16.93 -2.54 18.34
C ASN A 12 -15.96 -3.66 18.76
N VAL A 13 -15.33 -4.31 17.78
CA VAL A 13 -14.25 -5.28 17.98
C VAL A 13 -12.93 -4.58 17.71
N THR A 14 -12.03 -4.61 18.69
CA THR A 14 -10.67 -4.08 18.57
C THR A 14 -9.76 -5.16 18.01
N ILE A 15 -9.14 -4.88 16.87
CA ILE A 15 -8.15 -5.76 16.24
C ILE A 15 -6.80 -5.07 16.27
N GLU A 16 -5.80 -5.78 16.78
CA GLU A 16 -4.41 -5.34 16.74
C GLU A 16 -3.77 -5.71 15.39
N TYR A 17 -3.28 -4.71 14.67
CA TYR A 17 -2.56 -4.91 13.43
C TYR A 17 -1.10 -4.49 13.57
N GLU A 18 -0.19 -5.29 13.01
CA GLU A 18 1.19 -4.85 12.80
C GLU A 18 1.26 -3.81 11.68
N LEU A 19 1.84 -2.65 11.97
CA LEU A 19 2.11 -1.63 10.98
C LEU A 19 3.24 -2.07 10.06
N ALA A 20 3.06 -1.86 8.76
CA ALA A 20 4.06 -2.24 7.77
C ALA A 20 5.38 -1.44 8.00
N PRO A 21 6.52 -2.12 8.25
CA PRO A 21 7.78 -1.44 8.44
C PRO A 21 8.19 -0.69 7.16
N LEU A 22 8.99 0.36 7.35
CA LEU A 22 9.47 1.19 6.24
C LEU A 22 10.12 0.36 5.12
N ARG A 23 10.86 -0.71 5.47
CA ARG A 23 11.54 -1.57 4.47
C ARG A 23 10.56 -2.22 3.50
N GLU A 24 9.44 -2.74 4.01
CA GLU A 24 8.47 -3.49 3.20
C GLU A 24 7.76 -2.53 2.25
N ARG A 25 7.47 -1.32 2.72
CA ARG A 25 6.93 -0.23 1.89
C ARG A 25 7.91 0.24 0.81
N MET A 26 9.20 0.33 1.13
CA MET A 26 10.23 0.71 0.15
C MET A 26 10.41 -0.36 -0.92
N LEU A 27 10.41 -1.64 -0.52
CA LEU A 27 10.49 -2.77 -1.46
C LEU A 27 9.24 -2.86 -2.34
N ALA A 28 8.05 -2.70 -1.76
CA ALA A 28 6.80 -2.66 -2.54
C ALA A 28 6.83 -1.53 -3.59
N TRP A 29 7.26 -0.33 -3.18
CA TRP A 29 7.43 0.81 -4.07
C TRP A 29 8.45 0.53 -5.19
N LEU A 30 9.58 -0.08 -4.87
CA LEU A 30 10.62 -0.42 -5.84
C LEU A 30 10.11 -1.46 -6.86
N LEU A 31 9.36 -2.48 -6.40
CA LEU A 31 8.74 -3.46 -7.29
C LEU A 31 7.72 -2.82 -8.22
N ASP A 32 6.83 -1.98 -7.70
CA ASP A 32 5.85 -1.27 -8.52
C ASP A 32 6.54 -0.35 -9.55
N LEU A 33 7.63 0.33 -9.16
CA LEU A 33 8.43 1.16 -10.07
C LEU A 33 9.03 0.31 -11.20
N VAL A 34 9.64 -0.84 -10.89
CA VAL A 34 10.22 -1.75 -11.90
C VAL A 34 9.14 -2.22 -12.88
N ILE A 35 7.96 -2.62 -12.38
CA ILE A 35 6.85 -3.06 -13.23
C ILE A 35 6.42 -1.96 -14.21
N VAL A 36 6.21 -0.74 -13.70
CA VAL A 36 5.76 0.39 -14.53
C VAL A 36 6.82 0.82 -15.54
N VAL A 37 8.09 0.91 -15.12
CA VAL A 37 9.19 1.32 -16.00
C VAL A 37 9.44 0.29 -17.10
N LEU A 38 9.46 -1.01 -16.77
CA LEU A 38 9.59 -2.07 -17.77
C LEU A 38 8.41 -2.07 -18.74
N GLY A 39 7.18 -1.95 -18.22
CA GLY A 39 5.98 -1.84 -19.05
C GLY A 39 6.03 -0.62 -19.99
N TYR A 40 6.50 0.52 -19.50
CA TYR A 40 6.67 1.74 -20.29
C TYR A 40 7.71 1.57 -21.41
N ILE A 41 8.89 1.02 -21.11
CA ILE A 41 9.95 0.80 -22.11
C ILE A 41 9.46 -0.15 -23.21
N LEU A 42 8.82 -1.26 -22.84
CA LEU A 42 8.28 -2.22 -23.80
C LEU A 42 7.19 -1.60 -24.67
N ALA A 43 6.27 -0.84 -24.07
CA ALA A 43 5.22 -0.15 -24.80
C ALA A 43 5.80 0.90 -25.77
N TYR A 44 6.79 1.68 -25.33
CA TYR A 44 7.49 2.65 -26.16
C TYR A 44 8.18 1.97 -27.35
N GLN A 45 8.90 0.87 -27.11
CA GLN A 45 9.59 0.13 -28.16
C GLN A 45 8.62 -0.47 -29.18
N PHE A 46 7.51 -1.04 -28.71
CA PHE A 46 6.46 -1.60 -29.56
C PHE A 46 5.79 -0.53 -30.42
N PHE A 47 5.46 0.62 -29.83
CA PHE A 47 4.82 1.72 -30.55
C PHE A 47 5.77 2.37 -31.57
N SER A 48 7.04 2.53 -31.20
CA SER A 48 8.09 3.03 -32.11
C SER A 48 8.25 2.13 -33.34
N LEU A 49 8.15 0.81 -33.16
CA LEU A 49 8.23 -0.17 -34.25
C LEU A 49 7.02 -0.13 -35.19
N LEU A 50 5.81 0.11 -34.65
CA LEU A 50 4.58 0.16 -35.45
C LEU A 50 4.37 1.49 -36.20
N PHE A 51 4.70 2.61 -35.57
CA PHE A 51 4.34 3.95 -36.07
C PHE A 51 5.53 4.77 -36.58
N GLY A 52 6.74 4.21 -36.59
CA GLY A 52 7.91 4.83 -37.21
C GLY A 52 8.48 5.99 -36.38
N GLY A 53 8.90 5.70 -35.15
CA GLY A 53 9.59 6.65 -34.27
C GLY A 53 8.69 7.77 -33.72
N ILE A 54 8.56 7.86 -32.39
CA ILE A 54 7.89 8.97 -31.73
C ILE A 54 8.92 10.10 -31.57
N SER A 55 8.64 11.30 -32.04
CA SER A 55 9.55 12.43 -31.87
C SER A 55 9.78 12.74 -30.38
N ASP A 56 11.06 12.92 -30.03
CA ASP A 56 11.55 13.10 -28.67
C ASP A 56 11.10 14.42 -28.05
N GLY A 57 9.90 14.43 -27.48
CA GLY A 57 9.58 15.34 -26.40
C GLY A 57 10.31 14.88 -25.14
N ALA A 58 11.56 15.31 -24.94
CA ALA A 58 12.37 14.92 -23.77
C ALA A 58 11.61 15.09 -22.44
N ILE A 59 10.80 16.15 -22.32
CA ILE A 59 9.94 16.40 -21.16
C ILE A 59 8.83 15.33 -21.02
N ALA A 60 8.19 14.94 -22.13
CA ALA A 60 7.14 13.92 -22.12
C ALA A 60 7.71 12.55 -21.74
N PHE A 61 8.93 12.24 -22.18
CA PHE A 61 9.61 10.99 -21.82
C PHE A 61 9.86 10.85 -20.32
N PHE A 62 10.16 11.94 -19.61
CA PHE A 62 10.37 11.91 -18.16
C PHE A 62 9.07 12.03 -17.35
N LEU A 63 8.09 12.83 -17.78
CA LEU A 63 6.84 13.06 -17.02
C LEU A 63 5.81 11.95 -17.21
N LEU A 64 5.71 11.36 -18.41
CA LEU A 64 4.71 10.33 -18.70
C LEU A 64 4.83 9.08 -17.82
N PRO A 65 6.02 8.49 -17.57
CA PRO A 65 6.12 7.34 -16.67
C PRO A 65 5.72 7.66 -15.23
N LEU A 66 5.97 8.89 -14.76
CA LEU A 66 5.51 9.32 -13.43
C LEU A 66 3.97 9.33 -13.37
N LEU A 67 3.32 9.92 -14.37
CA LEU A 67 1.85 9.93 -14.44
C LEU A 67 1.29 8.52 -14.54
N LEU A 68 1.88 7.66 -15.38
CA LEU A 68 1.48 6.26 -15.51
C LEU A 68 1.64 5.50 -14.20
N TYR A 69 2.70 5.76 -13.45
CA TYR A 69 2.90 5.16 -12.13
C TYR A 69 1.77 5.52 -11.15
N PHE A 70 1.35 6.79 -11.10
CA PHE A 70 0.24 7.19 -10.23
C PHE A 70 -1.10 6.60 -10.67
N LEU A 71 -1.38 6.59 -11.99
CA LEU A 71 -2.59 5.98 -12.53
C LEU A 71 -2.64 4.47 -12.28
N TYR A 72 -1.51 3.78 -12.47
CA TYR A 72 -1.35 2.37 -12.14
C TYR A 72 -1.67 2.12 -10.66
N ASN A 73 -1.07 2.90 -9.75
CA ASN A 73 -1.32 2.75 -8.33
C ASN A 73 -2.80 2.97 -7.98
N ILE A 74 -3.43 4.04 -8.47
CA ILE A 74 -4.85 4.32 -8.21
C ILE A 74 -5.72 3.18 -8.73
N PHE A 75 -5.48 2.74 -9.97
CA PHE A 75 -6.27 1.69 -10.61
C PHE A 75 -6.21 0.37 -9.83
N PHE A 76 -5.00 -0.11 -9.53
CA PHE A 76 -4.84 -1.37 -8.80
C PHE A 76 -5.29 -1.26 -7.35
N GLU A 77 -5.08 -0.11 -6.72
CA GLU A 77 -5.50 0.09 -5.34
C GLU A 77 -7.02 0.15 -5.20
N ILE A 78 -7.74 0.70 -6.17
CA ILE A 78 -9.21 0.64 -6.22
C ILE A 78 -9.67 -0.80 -6.52
N TRP A 79 -9.02 -1.48 -7.47
CA TRP A 79 -9.43 -2.81 -7.90
C TRP A 79 -9.19 -3.89 -6.83
N ASN A 80 -8.08 -3.82 -6.10
CA ASN A 80 -7.68 -4.80 -5.08
C ASN A 80 -7.90 -4.28 -3.64
N SER A 81 -8.85 -3.38 -3.42
CA SER A 81 -9.21 -2.87 -2.09
C SER A 81 -8.01 -2.41 -1.23
N GLY A 82 -7.09 -1.63 -1.80
CA GLY A 82 -5.94 -1.08 -1.07
C GLY A 82 -4.58 -1.70 -1.43
N GLN A 83 -4.48 -2.54 -2.45
CA GLN A 83 -3.23 -3.24 -2.82
C GLN A 83 -2.78 -3.03 -4.27
N SER A 84 -1.54 -2.56 -4.46
CA SER A 84 -0.84 -2.65 -5.73
C SER A 84 -0.16 -4.03 -5.85
N PRO A 85 0.17 -4.51 -7.06
CA PRO A 85 0.90 -5.77 -7.23
C PRO A 85 2.20 -5.85 -6.42
N GLY A 86 2.99 -4.78 -6.33
CA GLY A 86 4.17 -4.73 -5.46
C GLY A 86 3.84 -4.84 -3.97
N LYS A 87 2.75 -4.22 -3.51
CA LYS A 87 2.24 -4.36 -2.14
C LYS A 87 1.73 -5.77 -1.86
N MET A 88 1.10 -6.43 -2.83
CA MET A 88 0.64 -7.83 -2.70
C MET A 88 1.83 -8.76 -2.48
N VAL A 89 2.89 -8.62 -3.27
CA VAL A 89 4.13 -9.41 -3.11
C VAL A 89 4.76 -9.21 -1.73
N MET A 90 4.72 -7.97 -1.22
CA MET A 90 5.23 -7.64 0.12
C MET A 90 4.23 -7.92 1.25
N ASN A 91 3.06 -8.50 0.96
CA ASN A 91 1.98 -8.73 1.93
C ASN A 91 1.62 -7.49 2.76
N THR A 92 1.50 -6.34 2.10
CA THR A 92 1.08 -5.09 2.74
C THR A 92 -0.27 -4.64 2.19
N LYS A 93 -1.11 -4.05 3.04
CA LYS A 93 -2.45 -3.58 2.65
C LYS A 93 -2.73 -2.21 3.25
N VAL A 94 -3.32 -1.32 2.44
CA VAL A 94 -3.85 -0.03 2.92
C VAL A 94 -5.23 -0.26 3.52
N VAL A 95 -5.45 0.20 4.74
CA VAL A 95 -6.72 0.07 5.48
C VAL A 95 -7.05 1.40 6.16
N ARG A 96 -8.33 1.74 6.26
CA ARG A 96 -8.77 2.92 7.01
C ARG A 96 -8.60 2.71 8.52
N LEU A 97 -8.46 3.80 9.27
CA LEU A 97 -8.41 3.70 10.73
C LEU A 97 -9.70 3.16 11.36
N ASP A 98 -10.81 3.14 10.62
CA ASP A 98 -12.09 2.52 11.01
C ASP A 98 -12.14 1.01 10.73
N GLY A 99 -11.08 0.43 10.17
CA GLY A 99 -10.98 -0.99 9.80
C GLY A 99 -11.66 -1.38 8.49
N LYS A 100 -12.27 -0.42 7.79
CA LYS A 100 -12.84 -0.61 6.45
C LYS A 100 -11.75 -0.56 5.38
N ASP A 101 -12.06 -1.18 4.24
CA ASP A 101 -11.30 -1.00 3.02
C ASP A 101 -11.33 0.48 2.58
N PRO A 102 -10.25 0.99 1.96
CA PRO A 102 -10.17 2.37 1.51
C PRO A 102 -11.20 2.63 0.39
N GLU A 103 -11.91 3.74 0.48
CA GLU A 103 -12.81 4.18 -0.59
C GLU A 103 -12.00 4.77 -1.76
N TRP A 104 -12.62 4.89 -2.92
CA TRP A 104 -11.98 5.49 -4.10
C TRP A 104 -11.50 6.92 -3.84
N SER A 105 -12.25 7.70 -3.06
CA SER A 105 -11.92 9.07 -2.64
C SER A 105 -10.65 9.10 -1.78
N ASP A 106 -10.52 8.18 -0.83
CA ASP A 106 -9.37 8.05 0.06
C ASP A 106 -8.11 7.72 -0.76
N VAL A 107 -8.22 6.78 -1.70
CA VAL A 107 -7.10 6.39 -2.59
C VAL A 107 -6.64 7.55 -3.47
N VAL A 108 -7.59 8.28 -4.08
CA VAL A 108 -7.27 9.42 -4.95
C VAL A 108 -6.63 10.56 -4.17
N LEU A 109 -7.21 10.96 -3.02
CA LEU A 109 -6.65 12.01 -2.17
C LEU A 109 -5.23 11.67 -1.72
N ARG A 110 -5.03 10.43 -1.28
CA ARG A 110 -3.73 9.91 -0.85
C ARG A 110 -2.69 9.93 -1.96
N SER A 111 -3.09 9.51 -3.16
CA SER A 111 -2.23 9.47 -4.35
C SER A 111 -1.84 10.88 -4.83
N LEU A 112 -2.79 11.81 -4.87
CA LEU A 112 -2.55 13.21 -5.25
C LEU A 112 -1.59 13.92 -4.28
N LEU A 113 -1.80 13.76 -2.98
CA LEU A 113 -0.91 14.35 -1.98
C LEU A 113 0.48 13.69 -1.99
N GLN A 114 0.57 12.40 -2.30
CA GLN A 114 1.86 11.72 -2.51
C GLN A 114 2.57 12.19 -3.78
N LEU A 115 1.84 12.56 -4.83
CA LEU A 115 2.40 13.17 -6.03
C LEU A 115 3.03 14.52 -5.72
N ILE A 116 2.30 15.38 -5.00
CA ILE A 116 2.81 16.69 -4.58
C ILE A 116 4.04 16.51 -3.68
N ASP A 117 3.96 15.63 -2.67
CA ASP A 117 5.09 15.38 -1.77
C ASP A 117 6.31 14.81 -2.52
N SER A 118 6.10 13.87 -3.44
CA SER A 118 7.21 13.29 -4.22
C SER A 118 7.85 14.30 -5.18
N LEU A 119 7.08 15.21 -5.77
CA LEU A 119 7.61 16.25 -6.65
C LEU A 119 8.43 17.30 -5.89
N PHE A 120 7.95 17.74 -4.71
CA PHE A 120 8.61 18.80 -3.94
C PHE A 120 9.73 18.29 -3.04
N SER A 121 9.56 17.12 -2.42
CA SER A 121 10.47 16.61 -1.38
C SER A 121 11.20 15.32 -1.78
N ALA A 122 11.00 14.82 -3.00
CA ALA A 122 11.50 13.51 -3.44
C ALA A 122 11.11 12.36 -2.48
N GLY A 123 10.03 12.53 -1.71
CA GLY A 123 9.55 11.55 -0.73
C GLY A 123 10.29 11.54 0.61
N VAL A 124 11.22 12.47 0.86
CA VAL A 124 11.96 12.57 2.13
C VAL A 124 11.02 12.88 3.30
N VAL A 125 10.06 13.79 3.10
CA VAL A 125 9.06 14.15 4.11
C VAL A 125 8.20 12.94 4.46
N GLY A 126 7.76 12.17 3.46
CA GLY A 126 7.04 10.92 3.68
C GLY A 126 7.82 9.91 4.54
N VAL A 127 9.12 9.73 4.32
CA VAL A 127 9.97 8.84 5.13
C VAL A 127 10.11 9.34 6.56
N LEU A 128 10.30 10.65 6.74
CA LEU A 128 10.39 11.27 8.07
C LEU A 128 9.09 11.07 8.86
N LEU A 129 7.94 11.33 8.24
CA LEU A 129 6.63 11.16 8.85
C LEU A 129 6.36 9.72 9.25
N ILE A 130 6.74 8.73 8.43
CA ILE A 130 6.59 7.31 8.79
C ILE A 130 7.37 6.96 10.07
N LYS A 131 8.56 7.54 10.25
CA LYS A 131 9.40 7.31 11.43
C LYS A 131 8.83 8.01 12.67
N THR A 132 8.47 9.28 12.53
CA THR A 132 8.05 10.14 13.65
C THR A 132 6.62 9.83 14.11
N THR A 133 5.70 9.53 13.19
CA THR A 133 4.29 9.28 13.53
C THR A 133 4.11 7.91 14.18
N GLY A 134 3.30 7.84 15.24
CA GLY A 134 2.98 6.60 15.96
C GLY A 134 2.28 5.55 15.08
N LYS A 135 1.40 6.01 14.18
CA LYS A 135 0.66 5.17 13.22
C LYS A 135 1.41 4.87 11.93
N SER A 136 2.68 5.31 11.80
CA SER A 136 3.50 5.17 10.60
C SER A 136 2.78 5.60 9.31
N GLN A 137 2.22 6.80 9.28
CA GLN A 137 1.51 7.36 8.13
C GLN A 137 2.38 8.38 7.38
N ARG A 138 2.21 8.48 6.05
CA ARG A 138 2.71 9.62 5.25
C ARG A 138 1.72 10.77 5.29
N PHE A 139 2.10 11.93 4.76
CA PHE A 139 1.23 13.10 4.66
C PHE A 139 -0.11 12.80 3.96
N GLY A 140 -0.05 12.14 2.80
CA GLY A 140 -1.26 11.72 2.08
C GLY A 140 -2.10 10.67 2.82
N ASP A 141 -1.46 9.77 3.57
CA ASP A 141 -2.17 8.75 4.34
C ASP A 141 -2.90 9.38 5.55
N MET A 142 -2.31 10.41 6.17
CA MET A 142 -2.93 11.18 7.25
C MET A 142 -4.16 11.94 6.77
N ALA A 143 -4.09 12.57 5.61
CA ALA A 143 -5.21 13.31 5.02
C ALA A 143 -6.38 12.38 4.62
N ALA A 144 -6.06 11.18 4.12
CA ALA A 144 -7.05 10.15 3.78
C ALA A 144 -7.46 9.28 4.97
N ASN A 145 -6.98 9.55 6.18
CA ASN A 145 -7.25 8.78 7.39
C ASN A 145 -7.03 7.26 7.23
N THR A 146 -5.98 6.89 6.49
CA THR A 146 -5.59 5.52 6.17
C THR A 146 -4.23 5.17 6.76
N THR A 147 -3.98 3.89 6.97
CA THR A 147 -2.66 3.36 7.33
C THR A 147 -2.32 2.15 6.48
N VAL A 148 -1.06 1.72 6.52
CA VAL A 148 -0.64 0.47 5.86
C VAL A 148 -0.28 -0.53 6.93
N ILE A 149 -0.99 -1.65 6.91
CA ILE A 149 -0.76 -2.78 7.79
C ILE A 149 0.01 -3.86 7.03
N ARG A 150 0.75 -4.67 7.76
CA ARG A 150 1.29 -5.92 7.24
C ARG A 150 0.18 -6.96 7.35
N LEU A 151 -0.15 -7.58 6.23
CA LEU A 151 -0.94 -8.80 6.25
C LEU A 151 0.00 -9.91 6.72
N TYR A 152 -0.36 -10.56 7.81
CA TYR A 152 0.27 -11.83 8.10
C TYR A 152 -0.23 -12.82 7.05
N THR A 153 0.67 -13.27 6.19
CA THR A 153 0.47 -14.59 5.59
C THR A 153 0.55 -15.58 6.74
N SER A 154 -0.61 -15.88 7.31
CA SER A 154 -0.80 -17.05 8.16
C SER A 154 -0.54 -18.28 7.29
N HIS A 155 0.72 -18.62 7.10
CA HIS A 155 1.15 -19.99 6.78
C HIS A 155 1.09 -20.88 8.02
N LEU A 156 0.52 -20.40 9.14
CA LEU A 156 0.01 -21.26 10.19
C LEU A 156 -1.18 -22.01 9.60
N ALA A 157 -0.87 -23.11 8.92
CA ALA A 157 -1.75 -24.24 8.84
C ALA A 157 -2.02 -24.66 10.30
N TYR A 158 -3.00 -24.01 10.93
CA TYR A 158 -3.49 -24.43 12.23
C TYR A 158 -3.85 -25.90 12.08
N ARG A 159 -3.11 -26.74 12.78
CA ARG A 159 -3.41 -28.16 12.73
C ARG A 159 -4.69 -28.39 13.51
N LEU A 160 -5.37 -29.49 13.21
CA LEU A 160 -6.56 -29.88 13.97
C LEU A 160 -6.27 -29.94 15.48
N GLU A 161 -5.05 -30.29 15.88
CA GLU A 161 -4.59 -30.22 17.28
C GLU A 161 -4.66 -28.79 17.87
N ASP A 162 -4.24 -27.76 17.15
CA ASP A 162 -4.29 -26.36 17.60
C ASP A 162 -5.74 -25.90 17.75
N ILE A 163 -6.62 -26.26 16.81
CA ILE A 163 -8.05 -25.92 16.85
C ILE A 163 -8.76 -26.64 18.00
N LEU A 164 -8.45 -27.92 18.22
CA LEU A 164 -9.00 -28.72 19.32
C LEU A 164 -8.49 -28.25 20.68
N SER A 165 -7.33 -27.60 20.75
CA SER A 165 -6.82 -27.00 21.98
C SER A 165 -7.57 -25.72 22.39
N ILE A 166 -8.25 -25.04 21.46
CA ILE A 166 -9.02 -23.82 21.76
C ILE A 166 -10.29 -24.15 22.55
N SER A 167 -10.85 -25.36 22.40
CA SER A 167 -12.07 -25.76 23.12
C SER A 167 -11.86 -26.09 24.60
N SER A 168 -10.61 -26.15 25.10
CA SER A 168 -10.35 -26.40 26.53
C SER A 168 -10.47 -25.17 27.42
N LEU A 169 -11.03 -24.06 26.93
CA LEU A 169 -11.46 -22.92 27.76
C LEU A 169 -12.77 -23.23 28.51
N GLU A 170 -12.81 -24.34 29.26
CA GLU A 170 -13.80 -24.61 30.31
C GLU A 170 -13.76 -23.54 31.44
N SER A 171 -12.78 -22.64 31.40
CA SER A 171 -12.58 -21.55 32.35
C SER A 171 -13.09 -20.18 31.88
N TYR A 172 -14.04 -20.12 30.93
CA TYR A 172 -14.73 -18.86 30.61
C TYR A 172 -15.97 -18.72 31.51
N GLN A 173 -15.88 -17.91 32.57
CA GLN A 173 -17.04 -17.47 33.31
C GLN A 173 -17.56 -16.15 32.69
N PRO A 174 -18.75 -16.13 32.09
CA PRO A 174 -19.36 -14.88 31.68
C PRO A 174 -19.69 -14.05 32.92
N VAL A 175 -19.30 -12.77 32.88
CA VAL A 175 -19.64 -11.76 33.89
C VAL A 175 -21.06 -11.25 33.70
#